data_AF-Q9W100-F1
#
_entry.id   AF-Q9W100-F1
#
_cell.length_a   1.000
_cell.length_b   1.000
_cell.length_c   1.000
_cell.angle_alpha   90.00
_cell.angle_beta   90.00
_cell.angle_gamma   90.00
#
_symmetry.space_group_name_H-M   'P 1'
#
loop_
_entity.id
_entity.type
_entity.pdbx_description
1 polymer ?
#
loop_
_entity_poly.entity_id
_entity_poly.type
_entity_poly.pdbx_seq_one_letter_code
_entity_poly.pdbx_strand_id
1 'polypeptide(L)'
;MPADIVTTEQLRYQLAFSHAMERTTRHWQETFAWYPKMQCCHYQRIDQIYLTSRQRYGDGHFLKYANRRRLAKKFVVTAQEVAEGLEDLKMLEQDGITGLKVAVTENGEYGRMKPSKLYMC
;
A
#
# COMPACT_ATOMS: atom_id res chain seq x y z
N MET A 1 4.85 12.37 -41.91
CA MET A 1 5.37 13.26 -40.86
C MET A 1 6.84 13.51 -41.19
N PRO A 2 7.32 14.76 -41.30
CA PRO A 2 8.74 14.98 -41.51
C PRO A 2 9.47 14.33 -40.33
N ALA A 3 10.50 13.53 -40.62
CA ALA A 3 11.34 12.97 -39.57
C ALA A 3 11.92 14.14 -38.78
N ASP A 4 11.80 14.12 -37.46
CA ASP A 4 12.47 15.09 -36.60
C ASP A 4 13.97 15.02 -36.92
N ILE A 5 14.49 16.02 -37.62
CA ILE A 5 15.92 16.11 -37.90
C ILE A 5 16.59 16.44 -36.58
N VAL A 6 17.16 15.42 -35.93
CA VAL A 6 17.93 15.61 -34.71
C VAL A 6 19.22 16.34 -35.05
N THR A 7 19.39 17.54 -34.52
CA THR A 7 20.60 18.32 -34.76
C THR A 7 21.76 17.81 -33.89
N THR A 8 22.99 18.02 -34.35
CA THR A 8 24.19 17.68 -33.56
C THR A 8 24.25 18.46 -32.24
N GLU A 9 23.69 19.66 -32.19
CA GLU A 9 23.55 20.45 -30.96
C GLU A 9 22.60 19.80 -29.96
N GLN A 10 21.45 19.29 -30.43
CA GLN A 10 20.51 18.55 -29.58
C GLN A 10 21.17 17.29 -28.99
N LEU A 11 21.94 16.55 -29.79
CA LEU A 11 22.70 15.38 -29.30
C LEU A 11 23.73 15.77 -28.23
N ARG A 12 24.50 16.85 -28.46
CA ARG A 12 25.47 17.36 -27.48
C ARG A 12 24.79 17.78 -26.18
N TYR A 13 23.65 18.45 -26.27
CA TYR A 13 22.87 18.85 -25.10
C TYR A 13 22.37 17.61 -24.32
N GLN A 14 21.79 16.62 -25.00
CA GLN A 14 21.33 15.39 -24.36
C GLN A 14 22.47 14.63 -23.68
N LEU A 15 23.66 14.57 -24.30
CA LEU A 15 24.85 13.94 -23.72
C LEU A 15 25.38 14.72 -22.50
N ALA A 16 25.39 16.05 -22.57
CA ALA A 16 25.77 16.88 -21.42
C ALA A 16 24.80 16.70 -20.25
N PHE A 17 23.49 16.64 -20.54
CA PHE A 17 22.44 16.39 -19.56
C PHE A 17 22.58 15.01 -18.90
N SER A 18 22.80 13.94 -19.69
CA SER A 18 22.97 12.59 -19.15
C SER A 18 24.19 12.50 -18.23
N HIS A 19 25.32 13.09 -18.61
CA HIS A 19 26.51 13.16 -17.76
C HIS A 19 26.28 13.98 -16.48
N ALA A 20 25.53 15.08 -16.55
CA ALA A 20 25.18 15.83 -15.35
C ALA A 20 24.32 14.99 -14.39
N MET A 21 23.30 14.31 -14.91
CA MET A 21 22.42 13.43 -14.14
C MET A 21 23.18 12.26 -13.50
N GLU A 22 24.12 11.65 -14.22
CA GLU A 22 24.99 10.59 -13.71
C GLU A 22 25.87 11.10 -12.56
N ARG A 23 26.51 12.27 -12.71
CA ARG A 23 27.31 12.90 -11.64
C ARG A 23 26.47 13.19 -10.41
N THR A 24 25.27 13.75 -10.57
CA THR A 24 24.36 14.04 -9.45
C THR A 24 23.92 12.75 -8.76
N THR A 25 23.59 11.71 -9.52
CA THR A 25 23.17 10.41 -8.98
C THR A 25 24.31 9.77 -8.18
N ARG A 26 25.52 9.76 -8.75
CA ARG A 26 26.71 9.22 -8.08
C ARG A 26 27.04 9.99 -6.80
N HIS A 27 27.03 11.32 -6.85
CA HIS A 27 27.27 12.16 -5.68
C HIS A 27 26.21 11.92 -4.58
N TRP A 28 24.94 11.79 -4.97
CA TRP A 28 23.87 11.46 -4.03
C TRP A 28 24.07 10.08 -3.41
N GLN A 29 24.46 9.07 -4.20
CA GLN A 29 24.76 7.73 -3.67
C GLN A 29 25.94 7.74 -2.71
N GLU A 30 27.04 8.43 -3.05
CA GLU A 30 28.22 8.55 -2.20
C GLU A 30 27.89 9.27 -0.86
N THR A 31 26.99 10.25 -0.87
CA THR A 31 26.67 11.08 0.31
C THR A 31 25.51 10.54 1.14
N PHE A 32 24.50 9.95 0.48
CA PHE A 32 23.19 9.62 1.06
C PHE A 32 22.78 8.16 0.86
N ALA A 33 23.67 7.24 0.48
CA ALA A 33 23.34 5.81 0.42
C ALA A 33 22.75 5.25 1.73
N TRP A 34 23.10 5.84 2.88
CA TRP A 34 22.55 5.46 4.18
C TRP A 34 21.08 5.87 4.37
N TYR A 35 20.61 6.89 3.66
CA TYR A 35 19.32 7.53 3.90
C TYR A 35 18.12 6.59 3.63
N PRO A 36 18.02 5.89 2.47
CA PRO A 36 16.90 4.98 2.23
C PRO A 36 16.82 3.85 3.26
N LYS A 37 17.98 3.33 3.69
CA LYS A 37 18.05 2.28 4.71
C LYS A 37 17.53 2.79 6.06
N MET A 38 17.98 3.97 6.49
CA MET A 38 17.50 4.60 7.73
C MET A 38 16.02 4.97 7.65
N GLN A 39 15.58 5.51 6.52
CA GLN A 39 14.17 5.83 6.27
C GLN A 39 13.30 4.58 6.42
N CYS A 40 13.72 3.43 5.86
CA CYS A 40 13.05 2.14 6.05
C CYS A 40 12.97 1.74 7.52
N CYS A 41 14.09 1.80 8.27
CA CYS A 41 14.11 1.49 9.70
C CYS A 41 13.14 2.39 10.50
N HIS A 42 13.08 3.68 10.18
CA HIS A 42 12.16 4.61 10.83
C HIS A 42 10.69 4.28 10.52
N TYR A 43 10.36 4.02 9.25
CA TYR A 43 8.99 3.68 8.86
C TYR A 43 8.52 2.36 9.48
N GLN A 44 9.39 1.34 9.55
CA GLN A 44 9.07 0.09 10.23
C GLN A 44 8.77 0.28 11.72
N ARG A 45 9.45 1.24 12.37
CA ARG A 45 9.27 1.54 13.79
C ARG A 45 7.98 2.32 14.08
N ILE A 46 7.37 2.99 13.09
CA ILE A 46 6.14 3.77 13.30
C ILE A 46 5.01 2.89 13.86
N ASP A 47 4.87 1.68 13.35
CA ASP A 47 3.83 0.73 13.79
C ASP A 47 3.99 0.43 15.29
N GLN A 48 5.21 0.18 15.75
CA GLN A 48 5.52 -0.05 17.17
C GLN A 48 5.25 1.19 18.03
N ILE A 49 5.57 2.38 17.53
CA ILE A 49 5.31 3.65 18.24
C ILE A 49 3.81 3.86 18.42
N TYR A 50 3.00 3.58 17.39
CA TYR A 50 1.55 3.70 17.47
C TYR A 50 0.92 2.67 18.40
N LEU A 51 1.40 1.43 18.38
CA LEU A 51 0.96 0.43 19.37
C LEU A 51 1.31 0.85 20.79
N THR A 52 2.54 1.34 21.02
CA THR A 52 2.99 1.77 22.34
C THR A 52 2.21 2.99 22.84
N SER A 53 1.95 3.97 21.97
CA SER A 53 1.17 5.15 22.35
C SER A 53 -0.28 4.80 22.66
N ARG A 54 -0.86 3.86 21.90
CA ARG A 54 -2.20 3.34 22.14
C ARG A 54 -2.31 2.59 23.47
N GLN A 55 -1.32 1.75 23.80
CA GLN A 55 -1.25 1.08 25.11
C GLN A 55 -1.08 2.07 26.27
N ARG A 56 -0.31 3.13 26.08
CA ARG A 56 0.01 4.10 27.14
C ARG A 56 -1.12 5.10 27.42
N TYR A 57 -1.79 5.59 26.38
CA TYR A 57 -2.79 6.66 26.50
C TYR A 57 -4.23 6.19 26.27
N GLY A 58 -4.42 4.94 25.83
CA GLY A 58 -5.72 4.37 25.49
C GLY A 58 -6.20 4.71 24.08
N ASP A 59 -7.11 3.87 23.58
CA ASP A 59 -7.63 3.93 22.20
C ASP A 59 -8.31 5.27 21.89
N GLY A 60 -9.08 5.82 22.83
CA GLY A 60 -9.80 7.09 22.62
C GLY A 60 -8.88 8.30 22.38
N HIS A 61 -7.75 8.38 23.09
CA HIS A 61 -6.76 9.45 22.87
C HIS A 61 -6.02 9.25 21.54
N PHE A 62 -5.66 8.00 21.23
CA PHE A 62 -4.99 7.67 19.99
C PHE A 62 -5.88 7.94 18.77
N LEU A 63 -7.18 7.62 18.82
CA LEU A 63 -8.13 7.88 17.74
C LEU A 63 -8.27 9.38 17.45
N LYS A 64 -8.34 10.22 18.48
CA LYS A 64 -8.32 11.70 18.31
C LYS A 64 -7.04 12.16 17.61
N TYR A 65 -5.89 11.62 18.01
CA TYR A 65 -4.61 11.91 17.36
C TYR A 65 -4.59 11.43 15.90
N ALA A 66 -5.04 10.21 15.63
CA ALA A 66 -5.04 9.59 14.31
C ALA A 66 -5.92 10.37 13.33
N ASN A 67 -7.11 10.79 13.77
CA ASN A 67 -8.02 11.62 12.98
C ASN A 67 -7.39 12.99 12.66
N ARG A 68 -6.77 13.64 13.65
CA ARG A 68 -6.08 14.93 13.43
C ARG A 68 -4.92 14.80 12.44
N ARG A 69 -4.19 13.70 12.49
CA ARG A 69 -3.04 13.44 11.61
C ARG A 69 -3.42 12.76 10.28
N ARG A 70 -4.71 12.44 10.08
CA ARG A 70 -5.22 11.74 8.89
C ARG A 70 -4.44 10.44 8.62
N LEU A 71 -4.20 9.66 9.67
CA LEU A 71 -3.50 8.39 9.54
C LEU A 71 -4.30 7.43 8.66
N ALA A 72 -3.57 6.55 7.97
CA ALA A 72 -4.19 5.49 7.18
C ALA A 72 -5.10 4.62 8.06
N LYS A 73 -6.22 4.15 7.50
CA LYS A 73 -7.24 3.37 8.22
C LYS A 73 -6.65 2.17 8.97
N LYS A 74 -5.57 1.57 8.46
CA LYS A 74 -4.83 0.46 9.10
C LYS A 74 -4.38 0.76 10.54
N PHE A 75 -4.19 2.03 10.90
CA PHE A 75 -3.77 2.44 12.25
C PHE A 75 -4.95 2.79 13.16
N VAL A 76 -6.12 3.06 12.60
CA VAL A 76 -7.31 3.46 13.36
C VAL A 76 -8.08 2.23 13.87
N VAL A 77 -7.86 1.06 13.26
CA VAL A 77 -8.63 -0.15 13.57
C VAL A 77 -8.48 -0.54 15.04
N THR A 78 -9.62 -0.65 15.72
CA THR A 78 -9.70 -1.08 17.11
C THR A 78 -9.54 -2.59 17.21
N ALA A 79 -9.08 -3.12 18.35
CA ALA A 79 -8.93 -4.57 18.53
C ALA A 79 -10.26 -5.33 18.31
N GLN A 80 -11.39 -4.71 18.64
CA GLN A 80 -12.73 -5.24 18.40
C GLN A 80 -13.02 -5.37 16.90
N GLU A 81 -12.81 -4.31 16.12
CA GLU A 81 -13.01 -4.33 14.66
C GLU A 81 -12.08 -5.34 13.96
N VAL A 82 -10.87 -5.56 14.48
CA VAL A 82 -9.99 -6.62 13.98
C VAL A 82 -10.56 -8.01 14.30
N ALA A 83 -11.07 -8.22 15.51
CA ALA A 83 -11.67 -9.49 15.91
C ALA A 83 -12.92 -9.81 15.08
N GLU A 84 -13.82 -8.83 14.91
CA GLU A 84 -15.00 -8.91 14.05
C GLU A 84 -14.60 -9.23 12.59
N GLY A 85 -13.64 -8.49 12.03
CA GLY A 85 -13.16 -8.75 10.67
C GLY A 85 -12.50 -10.13 10.51
N LEU A 86 -11.85 -10.66 11.55
CA LEU A 86 -11.30 -12.02 11.55
C LEU A 86 -12.41 -13.08 11.68
N GLU A 87 -13.46 -12.81 12.44
CA GLU A 87 -14.64 -13.68 12.51
C GLU A 87 -15.37 -13.73 11.17
N ASP A 88 -15.57 -12.59 10.52
CA ASP A 88 -16.14 -12.49 9.18
C ASP A 88 -15.31 -13.28 8.15
N LEU A 89 -13.99 -13.14 8.19
CA LEU A 89 -13.10 -13.91 7.32
C LEU A 89 -13.18 -15.42 7.59
N LYS A 90 -13.20 -15.85 8.86
CA LYS A 90 -13.39 -17.27 9.21
C LYS A 90 -14.74 -17.80 8.74
N MET A 91 -15.80 -17.00 8.83
CA MET A 91 -17.12 -17.36 8.31
C MET A 91 -17.09 -17.52 6.79
N LEU A 92 -16.42 -16.62 6.06
CA LEU A 92 -16.25 -16.73 4.60
C LEU A 92 -15.39 -17.93 4.19
N GLU A 93 -14.36 -18.26 4.97
CA GLU A 93 -13.55 -19.47 4.79
C GLU A 93 -14.37 -20.74 5.05
N GLN A 94 -15.16 -20.77 6.12
CA GLN A 94 -16.09 -21.88 6.42
C GLN A 94 -17.16 -22.05 5.32
N ASP A 95 -17.64 -20.95 4.77
CA ASP A 95 -18.60 -20.95 3.65
C ASP A 95 -17.93 -21.34 2.31
N GLY A 96 -16.59 -21.48 2.28
CA GLY A 96 -15.85 -21.88 1.09
C GLY A 96 -15.80 -20.82 -0.02
N ILE A 97 -15.99 -19.54 0.33
CA ILE A 97 -16.07 -18.42 -0.62
C ILE A 97 -14.67 -17.90 -1.00
N THR A 98 -13.69 -18.06 -0.11
CA THR A 98 -12.31 -17.63 -0.34
C THR A 98 -11.64 -18.47 -1.43
N GLY A 99 -11.34 -17.86 -2.58
CA GLY A 99 -10.64 -18.49 -3.70
C GLY A 99 -11.51 -18.90 -4.90
N LEU A 100 -12.80 -18.55 -4.91
CA LEU A 100 -13.68 -18.78 -6.05
C LEU A 100 -13.21 -17.98 -7.27
N LYS A 101 -12.57 -18.64 -8.23
CA LYS A 101 -12.41 -18.12 -9.59
C LYS A 101 -13.76 -18.28 -10.30
N VAL A 102 -14.51 -17.19 -10.43
CA VAL A 102 -15.74 -17.18 -11.23
C VAL A 102 -15.32 -17.40 -12.70
N ALA A 103 -15.88 -18.42 -13.35
CA ALA A 103 -15.65 -18.66 -14.77
C ALA A 103 -16.31 -17.56 -15.61
N VAL A 104 -15.64 -17.14 -16.68
CA VAL A 104 -16.20 -16.20 -17.67
C VAL A 104 -17.30 -16.95 -18.45
N THR A 105 -18.57 -16.65 -18.19
CA THR A 105 -19.70 -17.27 -18.89
C THR A 105 -20.16 -16.43 -20.07
N GLU A 106 -20.55 -17.08 -21.17
CA GLU A 106 -21.01 -16.44 -22.42
C GLU A 106 -22.38 -15.75 -22.28
N ASN A 107 -23.20 -16.18 -21.30
CA ASN A 107 -24.60 -15.73 -21.16
C ASN A 107 -24.79 -14.60 -20.15
N GLY A 108 -23.72 -14.01 -19.60
CA GLY A 108 -23.83 -12.89 -18.65
C GLY A 108 -24.49 -13.22 -17.30
N GLU A 109 -24.85 -14.48 -17.05
CA GLU A 109 -25.28 -14.94 -15.74
C GLU A 109 -24.06 -15.03 -14.81
N TYR A 110 -23.79 -13.93 -14.11
CA TYR A 110 -22.83 -13.88 -13.03
C TYR A 110 -23.27 -14.80 -11.88
N GLY A 111 -22.41 -15.74 -11.50
CA GLY A 111 -22.42 -16.30 -10.15
C GLY A 111 -23.55 -17.28 -9.82
N ARG A 112 -23.32 -18.57 -10.07
CA ARG A 112 -23.85 -19.61 -9.17
C ARG A 112 -22.96 -19.67 -7.93
N MET A 113 -22.94 -18.63 -7.11
CA MET A 113 -22.42 -18.78 -5.74
C MET A 113 -23.34 -19.76 -5.02
N LYS A 114 -22.75 -20.72 -4.29
CA LYS A 114 -23.54 -21.52 -3.34
C LYS A 114 -24.15 -20.56 -2.32
N PRO A 115 -25.42 -20.75 -1.92
CA PRO A 115 -26.02 -19.95 -0.86
C PRO A 115 -25.17 -20.05 0.41
N SER A 116 -24.69 -18.92 0.90
CA SER A 116 -24.09 -18.85 2.24
C SER A 116 -25.17 -19.13 3.30
N LYS A 117 -24.78 -19.31 4.57
CA LYS A 117 -25.71 -19.63 5.67
C LYS A 117 -26.95 -18.71 5.78
N LEU A 118 -26.96 -17.54 5.16
CA LEU A 118 -28.13 -16.64 5.07
C LEU A 118 -29.37 -17.26 4.41
N TYR A 119 -29.22 -18.28 3.55
CA TYR A 119 -30.36 -18.97 2.94
C TYR A 119 -30.82 -20.21 3.72
N MET A 120 -30.12 -20.54 4.81
CA MET A 120 -30.60 -21.52 5.77
C MET A 120 -31.14 -20.75 6.96
N CYS A 121 -32.46 -20.53 6.94
CA CYS A 121 -33.23 -20.07 8.10
C CYS A 121 -32.95 -20.92 9.34
#